data_AF-A0A6V7W4W1-F1
#
_entry.id   AF-A0A6V7W4W1-F1
#
_cell.length_a   1.000
_cell.length_b   1.000
_cell.length_c   1.000
_cell.angle_alpha   90.00
_cell.angle_beta   90.00
_cell.angle_gamma   90.00
#
_symmetry.space_group_name_H-M   'P 1'
#
loop_
_entity.id
_entity.type
_entity.pdbx_description
1 polymer ?
#
loop_
_entity_poly.entity_id
_entity_poly.type
_entity_poly.pdbx_seq_one_letter_code
_entity_poly.pdbx_strand_id
1 'polypeptide(L)'
;MEKFLAQQHRNNCQHLWEISKDWDGLWRFLACARYFINKQMVNQTFDQGKVRVFPKAAGWARDGTLTETKFSIKDFMFHGWKASTLDKKVDNLYDWKYPFKARQNFYDDKFYCSNKSEWEYNEDFVEEEDKINETLKRIINKIDIEYNNILKELKLT
;
A
#
# COMPACT_ATOMS: atom_id res chain seq x y z
N MET A 1 -6.98 30.01 -13.50
CA MET A 1 -6.35 29.11 -12.52
C MET A 1 -6.02 29.95 -11.30
N GLU A 2 -6.80 29.84 -10.24
CA GLU A 2 -6.45 30.48 -8.96
C GLU A 2 -5.09 29.96 -8.51
N LYS A 3 -4.14 30.88 -8.27
CA LYS A 3 -2.85 30.54 -7.69
C LYS A 3 -3.07 30.04 -6.27
N PHE A 4 -2.81 28.75 -6.11
CA PHE A 4 -2.70 28.00 -4.86
C PHE A 4 -2.12 28.83 -3.69
N LEU A 5 -2.93 29.07 -2.65
CA LEU A 5 -2.41 29.42 -1.32
C LEU A 5 -1.95 28.12 -0.65
N ALA A 6 -0.85 27.56 -1.17
CA ALA A 6 -0.15 26.39 -0.63
C ALA A 6 0.00 26.43 0.88
N GLN A 7 0.20 27.65 1.40
CA GLN A 7 0.44 27.93 2.79
C GLN A 7 -0.79 27.66 3.65
N GLN A 8 -1.99 28.06 3.22
CA GLN A 8 -3.22 27.89 4.00
C GLN A 8 -3.63 26.41 4.10
N HIS A 9 -3.50 25.66 3.00
CA HIS A 9 -3.79 24.24 2.99
C HIS A 9 -2.71 23.40 3.71
N ARG A 10 -1.44 23.79 3.59
CA ARG A 10 -0.36 23.23 4.42
C ARG A 10 -0.69 23.41 5.89
N ASN A 11 -1.03 24.63 6.33
CA ASN A 11 -1.29 24.92 7.73
C ASN A 11 -2.44 24.07 8.30
N ASN A 12 -3.51 23.83 7.51
CA ASN A 12 -4.66 23.04 7.97
C ASN A 12 -4.33 21.55 8.17
N CYS A 13 -3.63 20.90 7.23
CA CYS A 13 -3.27 19.49 7.40
C CYS A 13 -2.06 19.32 8.34
N GLN A 14 -1.10 20.25 8.32
CA GLN A 14 0.08 20.22 9.17
C GLN A 14 -0.28 20.22 10.65
N HIS A 15 -1.31 20.98 11.05
CA HIS A 15 -1.80 20.94 12.42
C HIS A 15 -2.29 19.54 12.83
N LEU A 16 -3.01 18.83 11.96
CA LEU A 16 -3.46 17.46 12.22
C LEU A 16 -2.28 16.50 12.42
N TRP A 17 -1.20 16.69 11.66
CA TRP A 17 0.03 15.93 11.83
C TRP A 17 0.68 16.20 13.19
N GLU A 18 0.82 17.47 13.57
CA GLU A 18 1.49 17.88 14.82
C GLU A 18 0.79 17.37 16.07
N ILE A 19 -0.54 17.25 16.05
CA ILE A 19 -1.32 16.75 17.19
C ILE A 19 -1.55 15.23 17.14
N SER A 20 -1.20 14.56 16.05
CA SER A 20 -1.42 13.12 15.86
C SER A 20 -0.58 12.30 16.85
N LYS A 21 -1.22 11.39 17.58
CA LYS A 21 -0.57 10.50 18.55
C LYS A 21 -0.83 9.01 18.31
N ASP A 22 -1.73 8.70 17.39
CA ASP A 22 -2.20 7.35 17.12
C ASP A 22 -2.55 7.18 15.63
N TRP A 23 -3.07 6.01 15.29
CA TRP A 23 -3.49 5.69 13.94
C TRP A 23 -4.65 6.55 13.45
N ASP A 24 -5.61 6.91 14.31
CA ASP A 24 -6.76 7.74 13.91
C ASP A 24 -6.31 9.16 13.53
N GLY A 25 -5.47 9.79 14.37
CA GLY A 25 -4.84 11.07 14.06
C GLY A 25 -4.06 11.05 12.75
N LEU A 26 -3.31 9.97 12.51
CA LEU A 26 -2.56 9.80 11.27
C LEU A 26 -3.50 9.67 10.07
N TRP A 27 -4.58 8.90 10.17
CA TRP A 27 -5.58 8.77 9.11
C TRP A 27 -6.26 10.10 8.79
N ARG A 28 -6.56 10.93 9.79
CA ARG A 28 -7.09 12.30 9.61
C ARG A 28 -6.12 13.18 8.83
N PHE A 29 -4.84 13.19 9.20
CA PHE A 29 -3.81 13.89 8.46
C PHE A 29 -3.72 13.41 7.01
N LEU A 30 -3.63 12.09 6.80
CA LEU A 30 -3.53 11.50 5.46
C LEU A 30 -4.75 11.82 4.59
N ALA A 31 -5.95 11.78 5.16
CA ALA A 31 -7.18 12.15 4.44
C ALA A 31 -7.16 13.62 3.99
N CYS A 32 -6.76 14.53 4.89
CA CYS A 32 -6.60 15.96 4.59
C CYS A 32 -5.58 16.19 3.47
N ALA A 33 -4.39 15.59 3.57
CA ALA A 33 -3.34 15.73 2.58
C ALA A 33 -3.78 15.18 1.20
N ARG A 34 -4.38 13.98 1.19
CA ARG A 34 -4.90 13.36 -0.04
C ARG A 34 -6.01 14.17 -0.68
N TYR A 35 -6.89 14.80 0.09
CA TYR A 35 -7.94 15.68 -0.43
C TYR A 35 -7.35 16.84 -1.24
N PHE A 36 -6.37 17.56 -0.68
CA PHE A 36 -5.75 18.69 -1.38
C PHE A 36 -4.88 18.26 -2.56
N ILE A 37 -4.20 17.11 -2.47
CA ILE A 37 -3.50 16.53 -3.62
C ILE A 37 -4.51 16.26 -4.74
N ASN A 38 -5.61 15.55 -4.44
CA ASN A 38 -6.64 15.20 -5.43
C ASN A 38 -7.27 16.42 -6.10
N LYS A 39 -7.55 17.51 -5.35
CA LYS A 39 -8.07 18.77 -5.91
C LYS A 39 -7.13 19.42 -6.93
N GLN A 40 -5.83 19.15 -6.83
CA GLN A 40 -4.80 19.68 -7.72
C GLN A 40 -4.37 18.71 -8.82
N MET A 41 -4.79 17.45 -8.74
CA MET A 41 -4.38 16.47 -9.73
C MET A 41 -5.00 16.78 -11.08
N VAL A 42 -4.15 16.80 -12.10
CA VAL A 42 -4.56 16.84 -13.51
C VAL A 42 -4.02 15.57 -14.16
N ASN A 43 -4.90 14.79 -14.81
CA ASN A 43 -4.52 13.53 -15.46
C ASN A 43 -3.72 12.58 -14.55
N GLN A 44 -4.16 12.40 -13.29
CA GLN A 44 -3.49 11.57 -12.28
C GLN A 44 -2.06 12.01 -11.92
N THR A 45 -1.71 13.27 -12.19
CA THR A 45 -0.41 13.83 -11.83
C THR A 45 -0.57 15.10 -10.99
N PHE A 46 0.39 15.37 -10.12
CA PHE A 46 0.51 16.63 -9.39
C PHE A 46 1.97 17.11 -9.40
N ASP A 47 2.23 18.30 -8.84
CA ASP A 47 3.54 18.98 -8.90
C ASP A 47 4.04 19.13 -10.34
N GLN A 48 3.18 19.70 -11.20
CA GLN A 48 3.49 19.95 -12.62
C GLN A 48 3.89 18.70 -13.40
N GLY A 49 3.34 17.53 -13.04
CA GLY A 49 3.61 16.27 -13.73
C GLY A 49 4.80 15.48 -13.15
N LYS A 50 5.51 16.01 -12.15
CA LYS A 50 6.66 15.33 -11.53
C LYS A 50 6.25 14.11 -10.71
N VAL A 51 5.02 14.10 -10.19
CA VAL A 51 4.51 12.97 -9.41
C VAL A 51 3.24 12.43 -10.07
N ARG A 52 3.23 11.13 -10.35
CA ARG A 52 2.07 10.37 -10.83
C ARG A 52 1.50 9.52 -9.71
N VAL A 53 0.19 9.59 -9.52
CA VAL A 53 -0.54 8.77 -8.55
C VAL A 53 -1.27 7.66 -9.30
N PHE A 54 -0.91 6.41 -9.03
CA PHE A 54 -1.60 5.27 -9.63
C PHE A 54 -2.88 4.93 -8.84
N PRO A 55 -3.91 4.38 -9.51
CA PRO A 55 -5.06 3.81 -8.83
C PRO A 55 -4.64 2.74 -7.81
N LYS A 56 -5.40 2.61 -6.72
CA LYS A 56 -5.22 1.51 -5.76
C LYS A 56 -5.32 0.17 -6.49
N ALA A 57 -4.52 -0.80 -6.07
CA ALA A 57 -4.42 -2.14 -6.68
C ALA A 57 -3.97 -2.18 -8.16
N ALA A 58 -3.50 -1.07 -8.74
CA ALA A 58 -2.88 -1.07 -10.08
C ALA A 58 -1.34 -1.18 -10.04
N GLY A 59 -0.74 -1.25 -8.85
CA GLY A 59 0.70 -1.37 -8.67
C GLY A 59 1.17 -2.83 -8.75
N TRP A 60 2.47 -3.01 -9.02
CA TRP A 60 3.10 -4.33 -9.08
C TRP A 60 3.64 -4.82 -7.72
N ALA A 61 3.64 -3.93 -6.71
CA ALA A 61 3.97 -4.26 -5.34
C ALA A 61 2.72 -4.17 -4.46
N ARG A 62 2.41 -5.22 -3.70
CA ARG A 62 1.25 -5.28 -2.83
C ARG A 62 1.66 -5.61 -1.40
N ASP A 63 0.97 -5.01 -0.43
CA ASP A 63 1.06 -5.44 0.96
C ASP A 63 0.36 -6.78 1.12
N GLY A 64 1.13 -7.79 1.46
CA GLY A 64 0.68 -9.16 1.52
C GLY A 64 -0.32 -9.45 2.65
N THR A 65 -0.37 -8.57 3.65
CA THR A 65 -1.35 -8.66 4.76
C THR A 65 -2.77 -8.42 4.27
N LEU A 66 -2.95 -7.65 3.21
CA LEU A 66 -4.27 -7.33 2.64
C LEU A 66 -5.00 -8.55 2.09
N THR A 67 -4.28 -9.62 1.79
CA THR A 67 -4.84 -10.85 1.21
C THR A 67 -4.42 -12.08 1.99
N GLU A 68 -4.09 -11.93 3.28
CA GLU A 68 -3.77 -13.07 4.16
C GLU A 68 -2.66 -13.97 3.57
N THR A 69 -1.63 -13.36 2.98
CA THR A 69 -0.55 -14.05 2.26
C THR A 69 -0.90 -14.58 0.87
N LYS A 70 -2.17 -14.58 0.45
CA LYS A 70 -2.57 -15.08 -0.87
C LYS A 70 -2.12 -14.18 -2.01
N PHE A 71 -1.71 -14.78 -3.13
CA PHE A 71 -1.27 -14.05 -4.32
C PHE A 71 -1.51 -14.74 -5.65
N SER A 72 -1.49 -13.92 -6.69
CA SER A 72 -1.58 -14.35 -8.08
C SER A 72 -0.22 -14.22 -8.76
N ILE A 73 -0.09 -14.81 -9.94
CA ILE A 73 1.10 -14.69 -10.80
C ILE A 73 1.40 -13.25 -11.27
N LYS A 74 0.45 -12.32 -11.12
CA LYS A 74 0.64 -10.90 -11.46
C LYS A 74 1.29 -10.09 -10.34
N ASP A 75 1.40 -10.66 -9.15
CA ASP A 75 2.05 -10.02 -8.02
C ASP A 75 3.57 -10.13 -8.16
N PHE A 76 4.21 -9.02 -8.55
CA PHE A 76 5.65 -8.99 -8.77
C PHE A 76 6.44 -8.94 -7.46
N MET A 77 5.95 -8.20 -6.45
CA MET A 77 6.64 -8.06 -5.17
C MET A 77 5.65 -7.90 -4.00
N PHE A 78 6.01 -8.49 -2.87
CA PHE A 78 5.30 -8.24 -1.62
C PHE A 78 6.02 -7.20 -0.76
N HIS A 79 5.28 -6.16 -0.41
CA HIS A 79 5.71 -5.21 0.60
C HIS A 79 5.74 -5.88 1.98
N GLY A 80 6.76 -5.58 2.79
CA GLY A 80 6.89 -6.11 4.15
C GLY A 80 7.82 -7.32 4.30
N TRP A 81 8.34 -7.88 3.21
CA TRP A 81 9.31 -8.97 3.27
C TRP A 81 10.71 -8.46 3.63
N LYS A 82 11.03 -8.44 4.93
CA LYS A 82 12.33 -7.98 5.46
C LYS A 82 13.22 -9.16 5.81
N ALA A 83 14.52 -9.05 5.50
CA ALA A 83 15.52 -10.07 5.84
C ALA A 83 15.52 -10.43 7.34
N SER A 84 15.29 -9.43 8.21
CA SER A 84 15.25 -9.58 9.66
C SER A 84 14.04 -10.35 10.20
N THR A 85 13.03 -10.61 9.38
CA THR A 85 11.79 -11.32 9.75
C THR A 85 11.62 -12.65 9.02
N LEU A 86 12.62 -13.10 8.24
CA LEU A 86 12.55 -14.34 7.45
C LEU A 86 12.43 -15.62 8.30
N ASP A 87 13.14 -15.66 9.43
CA ASP A 87 13.25 -16.87 10.27
C ASP A 87 12.48 -16.76 11.59
N LYS A 88 11.89 -15.59 11.84
CA LYS A 88 11.15 -15.38 13.06
C LYS A 88 9.74 -15.88 12.79
N LYS A 89 9.28 -16.87 13.57
CA LYS A 89 7.87 -17.00 13.89
C LYS A 89 7.48 -15.72 14.63
N VAL A 90 7.29 -14.63 13.88
CA VAL A 90 6.70 -13.43 14.44
C VAL A 90 5.22 -13.74 14.51
N ASP A 91 4.87 -14.50 15.54
CA ASP A 91 3.50 -14.55 16.00
C ASP A 91 3.06 -13.08 16.15
N ASN A 92 2.03 -12.68 15.41
CA ASN A 92 1.18 -11.51 15.67
C ASN A 92 1.51 -10.16 15.01
N LEU A 93 2.30 -10.08 13.94
CA LEU A 93 2.25 -8.87 13.09
C LEU A 93 1.68 -9.22 11.71
N TYR A 94 0.34 -9.28 11.68
CA TYR A 94 -0.55 -9.26 10.51
C TYR A 94 -0.71 -10.56 9.69
N ASP A 95 -0.66 -11.74 10.33
CA ASP A 95 -0.95 -13.06 9.72
C ASP A 95 -0.21 -13.38 8.40
N TRP A 96 0.83 -12.60 8.08
CA TRP A 96 1.64 -12.76 6.90
C TRP A 96 2.60 -13.92 7.08
N LYS A 97 2.49 -14.92 6.19
CA LYS A 97 3.29 -16.13 6.21
C LYS A 97 4.39 -16.06 5.15
N TYR A 98 5.42 -16.88 5.34
CA TYR A 98 6.51 -16.98 4.39
C TYR A 98 6.01 -17.58 3.07
N PRO A 99 6.11 -16.88 1.91
CA PRO A 99 5.42 -17.29 0.69
C PRO A 99 6.18 -18.34 -0.14
N PHE A 100 7.33 -18.84 0.33
CA PHE A 100 8.16 -19.83 -0.37
C PHE A 100 8.17 -21.17 0.37
N LYS A 101 8.35 -22.28 -0.36
CA LYS A 101 8.45 -23.65 0.19
C LYS A 101 9.67 -23.82 1.09
N ALA A 102 10.75 -23.13 0.77
CA ALA A 102 12.01 -23.20 1.50
C ALA A 102 12.65 -21.81 1.63
N ARG A 103 13.50 -21.68 2.67
CA ARG A 103 14.28 -20.47 2.92
C ARG A 103 15.18 -20.18 1.71
N GLN A 104 15.00 -19.01 1.13
CA GLN A 104 15.84 -18.54 0.02
C GLN A 104 17.26 -18.23 0.52
N ASN A 105 18.27 -18.78 -0.14
CA ASN A 105 19.68 -18.48 0.12
C ASN A 105 20.18 -17.42 -0.88
N PHE A 106 20.02 -16.14 -0.53
CA PHE A 106 20.43 -15.02 -1.38
C PHE A 106 21.95 -14.88 -1.56
N TYR A 107 22.74 -15.63 -0.79
CA TYR A 107 24.21 -15.60 -0.84
C TYR A 107 24.80 -16.78 -1.63
N ASP A 108 23.96 -17.67 -2.17
CA ASP A 108 24.41 -18.76 -3.03
C ASP A 108 24.64 -18.25 -4.45
N ASP A 109 25.83 -18.50 -5.01
CA ASP A 109 26.18 -18.12 -6.38
C ASP A 109 25.30 -18.81 -7.44
N LYS A 110 24.53 -19.83 -7.06
CA LYS A 110 23.52 -20.48 -7.92
C LYS A 110 22.18 -19.74 -7.95
N PHE A 111 21.92 -18.85 -6.98
CA PHE A 111 20.72 -18.02 -6.93
C PHE A 111 20.75 -16.88 -7.97
N TYR A 112 21.94 -16.53 -8.48
CA TYR A 112 22.07 -15.59 -9.59
C TYR A 112 21.47 -16.20 -10.85
N CYS A 113 20.23 -15.79 -11.20
CA CYS A 113 19.60 -15.83 -12.52
C CYS A 113 20.23 -16.82 -13.53
N SER A 114 20.38 -18.09 -13.15
CA SER A 114 20.53 -19.16 -14.12
C SER A 114 19.20 -19.27 -14.85
N ASN A 115 19.16 -19.85 -16.05
CA ASN A 115 18.08 -19.73 -17.04
C ASN A 115 16.64 -20.12 -16.57
N LYS A 116 16.41 -20.37 -15.29
CA LYS A 116 15.10 -20.41 -14.65
C LYS A 116 15.20 -19.70 -13.29
N SER A 117 14.46 -18.60 -13.11
CA SER A 117 14.19 -18.13 -11.76
C SER A 117 13.19 -19.10 -11.12
N GLU A 118 13.70 -20.14 -10.46
CA GLU A 118 12.90 -21.14 -9.75
C GLU A 118 12.52 -20.61 -8.37
N TRP A 119 11.77 -19.51 -8.32
CA TRP A 119 11.12 -19.11 -7.08
C TRP A 119 10.14 -20.22 -6.67
N GLU A 120 10.54 -21.06 -5.73
CA GLU A 120 9.71 -22.14 -5.20
C GLU A 120 8.64 -21.58 -4.26
N TYR A 121 7.61 -21.00 -4.85
CA TYR A 121 6.45 -20.49 -4.12
C TYR A 121 5.73 -21.62 -3.38
N ASN A 122 5.23 -21.32 -2.18
CA ASN A 122 4.27 -22.19 -1.53
C ASN A 122 2.93 -22.09 -2.28
N GLU A 123 2.59 -23.16 -2.99
CA GLU A 123 1.39 -23.27 -3.82
C GLU A 123 0.10 -23.07 -3.01
N ASP A 124 0.11 -23.35 -1.70
CA ASP A 124 -1.03 -23.11 -0.81
C ASP A 124 -1.40 -21.62 -0.72
N PHE A 125 -0.48 -20.71 -1.08
CA PHE A 125 -0.73 -19.28 -1.10
C PHE A 125 -1.01 -18.72 -2.49
N VAL A 126 -0.88 -19.55 -3.53
CA VAL A 126 -1.27 -19.16 -4.88
C VAL A 126 -2.80 -19.16 -4.96
N GLU A 127 -3.37 -18.10 -5.53
CA GLU A 127 -4.80 -17.88 -5.63
C GLU A 127 -5.16 -17.27 -6.99
N GLU A 128 -6.40 -17.49 -7.41
CA GLU A 128 -6.92 -16.89 -8.64
C GLU A 128 -6.94 -15.36 -8.56
N GLU A 129 -6.54 -14.73 -9.66
CA GLU A 129 -6.44 -13.27 -9.74
C GLU A 129 -7.77 -12.57 -9.43
N ASP A 130 -8.89 -13.15 -9.87
CA ASP A 130 -10.22 -12.57 -9.64
C ASP A 130 -10.56 -12.51 -8.16
N LYS A 131 -10.24 -13.55 -7.38
CA LYS A 131 -10.47 -13.57 -5.92
C LYS A 131 -9.58 -12.57 -5.18
N ILE A 132 -8.32 -12.44 -5.62
CA ILE A 132 -7.41 -11.40 -5.13
C ILE A 132 -8.01 -10.01 -5.39
N ASN A 133 -8.46 -9.77 -6.63
CA ASN A 133 -9.07 -8.51 -7.02
C ASN A 133 -10.37 -8.23 -6.26
N GLU A 134 -11.22 -9.23 -6.01
CA GLU A 134 -12.42 -9.11 -5.19
C GLU A 134 -12.09 -8.70 -3.75
N THR A 135 -11.05 -9.31 -3.17
CA THR A 135 -10.61 -8.98 -1.81
C THR A 135 -10.07 -7.55 -1.75
N LEU A 136 -9.24 -7.16 -2.71
CA LEU A 136 -8.70 -5.81 -2.81
C LEU A 136 -9.82 -4.78 -3.04
N LYS A 137 -10.81 -5.06 -3.90
CA LYS A 137 -11.98 -4.19 -4.11
C LYS A 137 -12.75 -3.96 -2.81
N ARG A 138 -12.99 -5.01 -2.02
CA ARG A 138 -13.67 -4.91 -0.71
C ARG A 138 -12.90 -4.01 0.26
N ILE A 139 -11.58 -4.15 0.32
CA ILE A 139 -10.71 -3.31 1.16
C ILE A 139 -10.72 -1.87 0.66
N ILE A 140 -10.58 -1.65 -0.65
CA ILE A 140 -10.63 -0.31 -1.27
C ILE A 140 -11.93 0.38 -0.90
N ASN A 141 -13.07 -0.30 -1.08
CA ASN A 141 -14.39 0.24 -0.75
C ASN A 141 -14.50 0.61 0.74
N LYS A 142 -14.01 -0.24 1.65
CA LYS A 142 -13.99 0.05 3.09
C LYS A 142 -13.18 1.32 3.38
N ILE A 143 -11.96 1.41 2.86
CA ILE A 143 -11.07 2.56 3.08
C ILE A 143 -11.65 3.83 2.45
N ASP A 144 -12.36 3.73 1.33
CA ASP A 144 -12.97 4.89 0.68
C ASP A 144 -14.18 5.41 1.50
N ILE A 145 -14.95 4.53 2.14
CA ILE A 145 -15.98 4.92 3.11
C ILE A 145 -15.36 5.65 4.31
N GLU A 146 -14.32 5.09 4.91
CA GLU A 146 -13.60 5.70 6.04
C GLU A 146 -13.02 7.07 5.66
N TYR A 147 -12.37 7.16 4.50
CA TYR A 147 -11.86 8.42 3.96
C TYR A 147 -12.96 9.48 3.83
N ASN A 148 -14.11 9.13 3.25
CA ASN A 148 -15.22 10.07 3.07
C ASN A 148 -15.84 10.51 4.41
N ASN A 149 -15.88 9.63 5.41
CA ASN A 149 -16.34 10.01 6.75
C ASN A 149 -15.40 11.02 7.40
N ILE A 150 -14.08 10.78 7.32
CA ILE A 150 -13.08 11.73 7.81
C ILE A 150 -13.20 13.08 7.11
N LEU A 151 -13.41 13.10 5.78
CA LEU A 151 -13.59 14.38 5.06
C LEU A 151 -14.81 15.17 5.57
N LYS A 152 -15.92 14.50 5.87
CA LYS A 152 -17.11 15.15 6.46
C LYS A 152 -16.81 15.74 7.83
N GLU A 153 -16.12 15.00 8.69
CA GLU A 153 -15.71 15.48 10.01
C GLU A 153 -14.79 16.70 9.94
N LEU A 154 -13.85 16.69 8.98
CA LEU A 154 -12.93 17.78 8.72
C LEU A 154 -13.57 18.94 7.93
N LYS A 155 -14.84 18.81 7.51
CA LYS A 155 -15.55 19.79 6.67
C LYS A 155 -14.85 20.06 5.33
N LEU A 156 -14.28 19.02 4.73
CA LEU A 156 -13.55 19.01 3.46
C LEU A 156 -14.37 18.29 2.36
N THR A 157 -15.60 18.72 2.11
CA THR A 157 -16.53 18.12 1.14
C THR A 157 -16.98 19.12 0.09
#